data_AF-A0A9L0TJ68-F1
#
_entry.id   AF-A0A9L0TJ68-F1
#
_cell.length_a   1.000
_cell.length_b   1.000
_cell.length_c   1.000
_cell.angle_alpha   90.00
_cell.angle_beta   90.00
_cell.angle_gamma   90.00
#
_symmetry.space_group_name_H-M   'P 1'
#
loop_
_entity.id
_entity.type
_entity.pdbx_description
1 polymer ?
#
loop_
_entity_poly.entity_id
_entity_poly.type
_entity_poly.pdbx_seq_one_letter_code
_entity_poly.pdbx_strand_id
1 'polypeptide(L)'
;MKNTILEMKNSLEGLNSRVDHTEEWISELDERLEEVTQAEEIKEKRIKKNKNSLRELWDNIKHTNIYIIGVPEGEERDKGTDHLFEEIIAENFPNLRKETDIQVQETQRAPNKINSKNPTLRYIIIKMSKIKDKERFVKVARKRQQVTYKGKHIRLSVDFSTVTLQARRG
;
A
#
# COMPACT_ATOMS: atom_id res chain seq x y z
N MET A 1 -14.87 75.92 19.78
CA MET A 1 -13.72 75.58 18.91
C MET A 1 -12.55 74.97 19.67
N LYS A 2 -11.96 75.62 20.68
CA LYS A 2 -10.75 75.09 21.36
C LYS A 2 -10.94 73.73 22.06
N ASN A 3 -12.09 73.49 22.72
CA ASN A 3 -12.36 72.22 23.41
C ASN A 3 -12.50 71.05 22.42
N THR A 4 -13.21 71.26 21.31
CA THR A 4 -13.41 70.26 20.26
C THR A 4 -12.10 69.87 19.57
N ILE A 5 -11.17 70.81 19.38
CA ILE A 5 -9.84 70.54 18.81
C ILE A 5 -9.01 69.65 19.75
N LEU A 6 -9.12 69.86 21.07
CA LEU A 6 -8.43 69.04 22.06
C LEU A 6 -8.96 67.60 22.10
N GLU A 7 -10.28 67.44 22.07
CA GLU A 7 -10.94 66.12 22.01
C GLU A 7 -10.57 65.35 20.74
N MET A 8 -10.51 66.02 19.58
CA MET A 8 -10.03 65.44 18.33
C MET A 8 -8.57 65.00 18.42
N LYS A 9 -7.70 65.82 19.05
CA LYS A 9 -6.28 65.49 19.22
C LYS A 9 -6.10 64.23 20.09
N ASN A 10 -6.81 64.13 21.20
CA ASN A 10 -6.74 62.96 22.08
C ASN A 10 -7.29 61.70 21.39
N SER A 11 -8.35 61.85 20.60
CA SER A 11 -8.90 60.75 19.79
C SER A 11 -7.92 60.30 18.72
N LEU A 12 -7.22 61.22 18.06
CA LEU A 12 -6.18 60.91 17.07
C LEU A 12 -4.99 60.19 17.71
N GLU A 13 -4.55 60.63 18.89
CA GLU A 13 -3.47 59.99 19.64
C GLU A 13 -3.85 58.57 20.09
N GLY A 14 -5.10 58.37 20.54
CA GLY A 14 -5.65 57.05 20.84
C GLY A 14 -5.86 56.15 19.61
N LEU A 15 -6.04 56.73 18.42
CA LEU A 15 -6.07 55.96 17.17
C LEU A 15 -4.66 55.56 16.73
N ASN A 16 -3.67 56.45 16.85
CA ASN A 16 -2.28 56.14 16.51
C ASN A 16 -1.74 54.98 17.34
N SER A 17 -1.95 55.00 18.67
CA SER A 17 -1.49 53.88 19.52
C SER A 17 -2.16 52.55 19.19
N ARG A 18 -3.41 52.56 18.71
CA ARG A 18 -4.09 51.36 18.22
C ARG A 18 -3.53 50.87 16.89
N VAL A 19 -3.15 51.79 15.99
CA VAL A 19 -2.50 51.46 14.71
C VAL A 19 -1.14 50.83 14.98
N ASP A 20 -0.30 51.47 15.80
CA ASP A 20 1.02 50.98 16.17
C ASP A 20 0.94 49.55 16.76
N HIS A 21 0.00 49.33 17.70
CA HIS A 21 -0.22 48.00 18.28
C HIS A 21 -0.68 46.97 17.24
N THR A 22 -1.50 47.39 16.26
CA THR A 22 -1.97 46.49 15.19
C THR A 22 -0.84 46.13 14.24
N GLU A 23 0.06 47.07 13.91
CA GLU A 23 1.23 46.82 13.06
C GLU A 23 2.22 45.85 13.71
N GLU A 24 2.48 46.00 15.02
CA GLU A 24 3.28 45.04 15.79
C GLU A 24 2.65 43.64 15.77
N TRP A 25 1.33 43.56 15.99
CA TRP A 25 0.63 42.28 15.99
C TRP A 25 0.59 41.62 14.60
N ILE A 26 0.47 42.40 13.53
CA ILE A 26 0.59 41.89 12.15
C ILE A 26 1.99 41.31 11.90
N SER A 27 3.04 42.00 12.36
CA SER A 27 4.42 41.52 12.21
C SER A 27 4.65 40.20 12.94
N GLU A 28 4.09 40.05 14.16
CA GLU A 28 4.14 38.78 14.91
C GLU A 28 3.38 37.66 14.20
N LEU A 29 2.22 37.97 13.59
CA LEU A 29 1.44 36.99 12.83
C LEU A 29 2.17 36.55 11.55
N ASP A 30 2.83 37.47 10.85
CA ASP A 30 3.61 37.15 9.65
C ASP A 30 4.79 36.22 9.98
N GLU A 31 5.52 36.48 11.07
CA GLU A 31 6.60 35.59 11.54
C GLU A 31 6.06 34.19 11.87
N ARG A 32 4.93 34.11 12.59
CA ARG A 32 4.29 32.84 12.94
C ARG A 32 3.79 32.08 11.71
N LEU A 33 3.30 32.78 10.68
CA LEU A 33 2.84 32.14 9.44
C LEU A 33 4.00 31.51 8.69
N GLU A 34 5.16 32.17 8.67
CA GLU A 34 6.37 31.64 8.04
C GLU A 34 6.86 30.38 8.78
N GLU A 35 6.87 30.39 10.12
CA GLU A 35 7.18 29.20 10.92
C GLU A 35 6.24 28.02 10.63
N VAL A 36 4.93 28.28 10.54
CA VAL A 36 3.92 27.26 10.21
C VAL A 36 4.18 26.69 8.81
N THR A 37 4.43 27.54 7.82
CA THR A 37 4.71 27.12 6.43
C THR A 37 5.93 26.20 6.37
N GLN A 38 7.03 26.58 7.03
CA GLN A 38 8.23 25.75 7.10
C GLN A 38 7.97 24.42 7.83
N ALA A 39 7.21 24.44 8.93
CA ALA A 39 6.83 23.24 9.65
C ALA A 39 5.97 22.29 8.80
N GLU A 40 5.06 22.82 7.99
CA GLU A 40 4.24 22.06 7.05
C GLU A 40 5.08 21.39 5.96
N GLU A 41 6.02 22.11 5.34
CA GLU A 41 6.93 21.52 4.36
C GLU A 41 7.77 20.37 4.95
N ILE A 42 8.29 20.56 6.16
CA ILE A 42 9.07 19.53 6.86
C ILE A 42 8.19 18.31 7.15
N LYS A 43 6.95 18.54 7.59
CA LYS A 43 5.97 17.48 7.86
C LYS A 43 5.62 16.73 6.58
N GLU A 44 5.44 17.41 5.46
CA GLU A 44 5.15 16.80 4.17
C GLU A 44 6.31 15.92 3.69
N LYS A 45 7.56 16.43 3.77
CA LYS A 45 8.78 15.66 3.48
C LYS A 45 8.86 14.39 4.35
N ARG A 46 8.53 14.48 5.64
CA ARG A 46 8.47 13.33 6.57
C ARG A 46 7.38 12.33 6.19
N ILE A 47 6.17 12.79 5.89
CA ILE A 47 5.06 11.92 5.48
C ILE A 47 5.41 11.18 4.18
N LYS A 48 6.00 11.87 3.21
CA LYS A 48 6.44 11.26 1.95
C LYS A 48 7.50 10.19 2.19
N LYS A 49 8.49 10.46 3.04
CA LYS A 49 9.51 9.47 3.44
C LYS A 49 8.87 8.24 4.10
N ASN A 50 8.00 8.46 5.07
CA ASN A 50 7.32 7.37 5.79
C ASN A 50 6.46 6.51 4.85
N LYS A 51 5.75 7.14 3.91
CA LYS A 51 4.96 6.42 2.90
C LYS A 51 5.83 5.51 2.03
N ASN A 52 6.99 6.00 1.60
CA ASN A 52 7.96 5.21 0.84
C ASN A 52 8.52 4.05 1.66
N SER A 53 8.91 4.30 2.92
CA SER A 53 9.38 3.24 3.82
C SER A 53 8.32 2.17 4.07
N LEU A 54 7.06 2.56 4.28
CA LEU A 54 5.95 1.60 4.41
C LEU A 54 5.74 0.78 3.14
N ARG A 55 5.88 1.40 1.96
CA ARG A 55 5.81 0.68 0.68
C ARG A 55 6.90 -0.38 0.58
N GLU A 56 8.14 -0.02 0.90
CA GLU A 56 9.28 -0.96 0.87
C GLU A 56 9.10 -2.10 1.87
N LEU A 57 8.64 -1.81 3.09
CA LEU A 57 8.33 -2.84 4.09
C LEU A 57 7.21 -3.77 3.61
N TRP A 58 6.15 -3.22 3.01
CA TRP A 58 5.07 -4.04 2.47
C TRP A 58 5.50 -4.90 1.30
N ASP A 59 6.27 -4.35 0.37
CA ASP A 59 6.86 -5.11 -0.73
C ASP A 59 7.80 -6.19 -0.17
N ASN A 60 8.58 -5.91 0.88
CA ASN A 60 9.41 -6.88 1.60
C ASN A 60 8.61 -7.94 2.37
N ILE A 61 7.39 -7.67 2.82
CA ILE A 61 6.56 -8.72 3.43
C ILE A 61 5.94 -9.61 2.35
N LYS A 62 5.58 -9.00 1.22
CA LYS A 62 4.82 -9.64 0.13
C LYS A 62 5.70 -10.26 -0.95
N HIS A 63 7.01 -10.01 -0.96
CA HIS A 63 7.87 -10.43 -2.07
C HIS A 63 7.94 -11.94 -2.26
N THR A 64 7.67 -12.74 -1.22
CA THR A 64 7.58 -14.20 -1.30
C THR A 64 6.18 -14.73 -1.64
N ASN A 65 5.18 -13.86 -1.74
CA ASN A 65 3.81 -14.26 -1.99
C ASN A 65 3.51 -14.41 -3.49
N ILE A 66 2.69 -15.42 -3.81
CA ILE A 66 2.08 -15.65 -5.11
C ILE A 66 0.56 -15.77 -4.93
N TYR A 67 -0.19 -15.18 -5.84
CA TYR A 67 -1.65 -15.30 -5.90
C TYR A 67 -2.08 -16.30 -6.98
N ILE A 68 -2.99 -17.19 -6.61
CA ILE A 68 -3.68 -18.09 -7.55
C ILE A 68 -5.15 -17.67 -7.63
N ILE A 69 -5.62 -17.43 -8.84
CA ILE A 69 -6.98 -16.95 -9.14
C ILE A 69 -7.65 -17.95 -10.07
N GLY A 70 -8.93 -18.25 -9.82
CA GLY A 70 -9.75 -19.14 -10.65
C GLY A 70 -9.94 -20.55 -10.07
N VAL A 71 -9.44 -20.81 -8.87
CA VAL A 71 -9.68 -22.08 -8.17
C VAL A 71 -11.09 -22.07 -7.55
N PRO A 72 -11.94 -23.08 -7.81
CA PRO A 72 -13.25 -23.23 -7.16
C PRO A 72 -13.17 -23.22 -5.63
N GLU A 73 -14.21 -22.70 -4.96
CA GLU A 73 -14.31 -22.73 -3.50
C GLU A 73 -14.50 -24.16 -3.00
N GLY A 74 -13.82 -24.53 -1.91
CA GLY A 74 -14.00 -25.82 -1.24
C GLY A 74 -13.05 -26.93 -1.69
N GLU A 75 -12.24 -26.69 -2.72
CA GLU A 75 -11.18 -27.59 -3.17
C GLU A 75 -10.15 -27.92 -2.08
N GLU A 76 -10.06 -27.08 -1.04
CA GLU A 76 -9.10 -27.23 0.05
C GLU A 76 -9.66 -27.97 1.27
N ARG A 77 -10.95 -28.33 1.27
CA ARG A 77 -11.62 -28.91 2.46
C ARG A 77 -11.08 -30.28 2.85
N ASP A 78 -10.66 -31.09 1.87
CA ASP A 78 -10.29 -32.49 2.11
C ASP A 78 -8.81 -32.67 2.44
N LYS A 79 -7.93 -31.92 1.77
CA LYS A 79 -6.46 -32.11 1.85
C LYS A 79 -5.69 -30.84 2.24
N GLY A 80 -6.41 -29.78 2.57
CA GLY A 80 -5.82 -28.47 2.85
C GLY A 80 -5.38 -27.72 1.60
N THR A 81 -5.00 -26.48 1.80
CA THR A 81 -4.50 -25.54 0.79
C THR A 81 -3.12 -25.94 0.25
N ASP A 82 -2.28 -26.61 1.04
CA ASP A 82 -0.91 -26.98 0.65
C ASP A 82 -0.89 -28.01 -0.50
N HIS A 83 -1.81 -28.99 -0.46
CA HIS A 83 -1.93 -29.99 -1.53
C HIS A 83 -2.25 -29.36 -2.89
N LEU A 84 -3.00 -28.25 -2.89
CA LEU A 84 -3.40 -27.58 -4.12
C LEU A 84 -2.20 -27.05 -4.90
N PHE A 85 -1.19 -26.51 -4.21
CA PHE A 85 0.02 -26.03 -4.87
C PHE A 85 0.83 -27.16 -5.49
N GLU A 86 0.96 -28.27 -4.77
CA GLU A 86 1.63 -29.48 -5.26
C GLU A 86 0.95 -30.06 -6.50
N GLU A 87 -0.39 -30.06 -6.53
CA GLU A 87 -1.17 -30.51 -7.69
C GLU A 87 -0.96 -29.60 -8.90
N ILE A 88 -0.94 -28.28 -8.70
CA ILE A 88 -0.61 -27.31 -9.75
C ILE A 88 0.82 -27.52 -10.25
N ILE A 89 1.81 -27.71 -9.37
CA ILE A 89 3.19 -27.99 -9.79
C ILE A 89 3.26 -29.30 -10.58
N ALA A 90 2.60 -30.36 -10.12
CA ALA A 90 2.62 -31.65 -10.79
C ALA A 90 1.98 -31.60 -12.19
N GLU A 91 0.85 -30.92 -12.32
CA GLU A 91 0.12 -30.77 -13.58
C GLU A 91 0.85 -29.86 -14.58
N ASN A 92 1.50 -28.80 -14.08
CA ASN A 92 2.01 -27.73 -14.94
C ASN A 92 3.53 -27.70 -15.09
N PHE A 93 4.25 -28.08 -14.05
CA PHE A 93 5.69 -27.90 -13.93
C PHE A 93 6.38 -29.17 -13.41
N PRO A 94 6.29 -30.30 -14.13
CA PRO A 94 6.82 -31.59 -13.66
C PRO A 94 8.34 -31.56 -13.43
N ASN A 95 9.06 -30.67 -14.12
CA ASN A 95 10.49 -30.47 -13.90
C ASN A 95 10.79 -29.79 -12.55
N LEU A 96 9.95 -28.83 -12.14
CA LEU A 96 10.07 -28.18 -10.83
C LEU A 96 9.72 -29.16 -9.70
N ARG A 97 8.80 -30.11 -9.93
CA ARG A 97 8.45 -31.14 -8.94
C ARG A 97 9.62 -32.07 -8.60
N LYS A 98 10.47 -32.37 -9.58
CA LYS A 98 11.64 -33.24 -9.40
C LYS A 98 12.74 -32.57 -8.59
N GLU A 99 12.75 -31.25 -8.59
CA GLU A 99 13.68 -30.43 -7.82
C GLU A 99 13.04 -30.23 -6.44
N THR A 100 13.46 -31.05 -5.47
CA THR A 100 12.91 -31.09 -4.09
C THR A 100 13.24 -29.84 -3.27
N ASP A 101 13.65 -28.73 -3.90
CA ASP A 101 14.13 -27.51 -3.27
C ASP A 101 13.03 -26.47 -3.00
N ILE A 102 11.88 -26.57 -3.69
CA ILE A 102 10.78 -25.64 -3.54
C ILE A 102 10.02 -25.90 -2.24
N GLN A 103 10.15 -24.97 -1.29
CA GLN A 103 9.45 -25.05 -0.01
C GLN A 103 8.41 -23.94 0.13
N VAL A 104 7.16 -24.33 0.43
CA VAL A 104 6.08 -23.44 0.81
C VAL A 104 6.07 -23.27 2.33
N GLN A 105 5.92 -22.03 2.79
CA GLN A 105 5.78 -21.71 4.20
C GLN A 105 4.31 -21.80 4.63
N GLU A 106 3.41 -21.26 3.82
CA GLU A 106 2.00 -21.18 4.15
C GLU A 106 1.17 -21.06 2.87
N THR A 107 0.05 -21.76 2.82
CA THR A 107 -0.95 -21.60 1.77
C THR A 107 -2.29 -21.26 2.41
N GLN A 108 -2.94 -20.18 1.99
CA GLN A 108 -4.23 -19.79 2.55
C GLN A 108 -5.15 -19.16 1.51
N ARG A 109 -6.46 -19.41 1.63
CA ARG A 109 -7.47 -18.73 0.81
C ARG A 109 -7.88 -17.42 1.47
N ALA A 110 -7.75 -16.31 0.75
CA ALA A 110 -8.01 -14.98 1.26
C ALA A 110 -9.01 -14.20 0.38
N PRO A 111 -9.89 -13.38 0.98
CA PRO A 111 -10.07 -13.15 2.43
C PRO A 111 -10.77 -14.33 3.13
N ASN A 112 -10.50 -14.57 4.42
CA ASN A 112 -11.00 -15.75 5.16
C ASN A 112 -12.54 -15.88 5.20
N LYS A 113 -13.27 -14.75 5.10
CA LYS A 113 -14.73 -14.73 5.06
C LYS A 113 -15.24 -14.55 3.63
N ILE A 114 -16.20 -15.38 3.22
CA ILE A 114 -16.92 -15.22 1.96
C ILE A 114 -17.93 -14.08 2.14
N ASN A 115 -17.95 -13.13 1.21
CA ASN A 115 -18.99 -12.10 1.18
C ASN A 115 -20.23 -12.67 0.47
N SER A 116 -21.31 -12.88 1.21
CA SER A 116 -22.57 -13.43 0.67
C SER A 116 -23.22 -12.55 -0.41
N LYS A 117 -22.91 -11.25 -0.44
CA LYS A 117 -23.46 -10.31 -1.43
C LYS A 117 -22.77 -10.38 -2.80
N ASN A 118 -21.53 -10.85 -2.85
CA ASN A 118 -20.72 -10.97 -4.07
C ASN A 118 -19.98 -12.31 -4.06
N PRO A 119 -20.58 -13.39 -4.59
CA PRO A 119 -19.96 -14.71 -4.63
C PRO A 119 -18.90 -14.78 -5.75
N THR A 120 -17.81 -14.02 -5.60
CA THR A 120 -16.62 -14.16 -6.44
C THR A 120 -15.69 -15.22 -5.85
N LEU A 121 -15.08 -16.04 -6.71
CA LEU A 121 -14.03 -16.97 -6.30
C LEU A 121 -12.89 -16.19 -5.62
N ARG A 122 -12.58 -16.57 -4.37
CA ARG A 122 -11.46 -15.97 -3.64
C ARG A 122 -10.13 -16.44 -4.22
N TYR A 123 -9.10 -15.62 -4.03
CA TYR A 123 -7.75 -16.00 -4.43
C TYR A 123 -7.07 -16.79 -3.31
N ILE A 124 -6.11 -17.61 -3.71
CA ILE A 124 -5.22 -18.33 -2.79
C ILE A 124 -3.90 -17.58 -2.74
N ILE A 125 -3.40 -17.32 -1.53
CA ILE A 125 -2.08 -16.78 -1.27
C ILE A 125 -1.15 -17.95 -0.95
N ILE A 126 -0.04 -18.01 -1.66
CA ILE A 126 1.04 -18.97 -1.41
C ILE A 126 2.25 -18.17 -0.98
N LYS A 127 2.70 -18.40 0.26
CA LYS A 127 3.90 -17.79 0.80
C LYS A 127 5.05 -18.77 0.67
N MET A 128 6.03 -18.41 -0.16
CA MET A 128 7.23 -19.21 -0.37
C MET A 128 8.22 -19.00 0.77
N SER A 129 8.93 -20.05 1.20
CA SER A 129 9.95 -19.93 2.24
C SER A 129 11.18 -19.15 1.77
N LYS A 130 11.47 -19.18 0.46
CA LYS A 130 12.60 -18.47 -0.15
C LYS A 130 12.15 -17.65 -1.35
N ILE A 131 12.68 -16.44 -1.48
CA ILE A 131 12.44 -15.57 -2.64
C ILE A 131 12.94 -16.19 -3.95
N LYS A 132 14.07 -16.91 -3.91
CA LYS A 132 14.66 -17.55 -5.09
C LYS A 132 13.70 -18.56 -5.72
N ASP A 133 13.05 -19.37 -4.89
CA ASP A 133 12.10 -20.40 -5.34
C ASP A 133 10.86 -19.73 -5.96
N LYS A 134 10.36 -18.66 -5.33
CA LYS A 134 9.28 -17.84 -5.86
C LYS A 134 9.61 -17.27 -7.23
N GLU A 135 10.78 -16.66 -7.39
CA GLU A 135 11.23 -16.06 -8.65
C GLU A 135 11.37 -17.10 -9.76
N ARG A 136 11.95 -18.25 -9.42
CA ARG A 136 12.07 -19.40 -10.31
C ARG A 136 10.70 -19.88 -10.79
N PHE A 137 9.78 -20.13 -9.86
CA PHE A 137 8.42 -20.57 -10.17
C PHE A 137 7.70 -19.56 -11.08
N VAL A 138 7.70 -18.27 -10.72
CA VAL A 138 7.06 -17.21 -11.51
C VAL A 138 7.69 -17.11 -12.91
N LYS A 139 9.01 -17.27 -13.03
CA LYS A 139 9.70 -17.25 -14.32
C LYS A 139 9.27 -18.41 -15.21
N VAL A 140 9.15 -19.62 -14.67
CA VAL A 140 8.69 -20.80 -15.42
C VAL A 140 7.20 -20.67 -15.77
N ALA A 141 6.37 -20.21 -14.84
CA ALA A 141 4.95 -19.95 -15.08
C ALA A 141 4.72 -18.94 -16.21
N ARG A 142 5.48 -17.84 -16.25
CA ARG A 142 5.41 -16.84 -17.33
C ARG A 142 5.81 -17.43 -18.68
N LYS A 143 6.83 -18.29 -18.73
CA LYS A 143 7.26 -18.96 -19.97
C LYS A 143 6.21 -19.92 -20.52
N ARG A 144 5.48 -20.62 -19.64
CA ARG A 144 4.46 -21.58 -20.04
C ARG A 144 3.18 -20.90 -20.56
N GLN A 145 2.90 -19.69 -20.10
CA GLN A 145 1.79 -18.82 -20.49
C GLN A 145 0.38 -19.32 -20.12
N GLN A 146 0.16 -20.64 -20.07
CA GLN A 146 -1.07 -21.27 -19.63
C GLN A 146 -0.82 -22.18 -18.42
N VAL A 147 -1.60 -21.95 -17.37
CA VAL A 147 -1.56 -22.75 -16.14
C VAL A 147 -2.97 -23.26 -15.87
N THR A 148 -3.07 -24.53 -15.53
CA THR A 148 -4.33 -25.21 -15.26
C THR A 148 -4.36 -25.82 -13.86
N TYR A 149 -5.55 -26.03 -13.33
CA TYR A 149 -5.77 -26.84 -12.14
C TYR A 149 -6.97 -27.74 -12.42
N LYS A 150 -6.77 -29.06 -12.38
CA LYS A 150 -7.77 -30.06 -12.76
C LYS A 150 -8.37 -29.77 -14.14
N GLY A 151 -7.51 -29.39 -15.09
CA GLY A 151 -7.90 -29.06 -16.47
C GLY A 151 -8.57 -27.69 -16.67
N LYS A 152 -8.84 -26.91 -15.62
CA LYS A 152 -9.41 -25.55 -15.73
C LYS A 152 -8.32 -24.49 -15.75
N HIS A 153 -8.45 -23.46 -16.58
CA HIS A 153 -7.48 -22.36 -16.60
C HIS A 153 -7.49 -21.56 -15.31
N ILE A 154 -6.30 -21.32 -14.79
CA ILE A 154 -6.05 -20.49 -13.62
C ILE A 154 -5.04 -19.41 -13.95
N ARG A 155 -5.07 -18.33 -13.17
CA ARG A 155 -4.13 -17.21 -13.31
C ARG A 155 -3.22 -17.14 -12.09
N LEU A 156 -1.92 -17.10 -12.35
CA LEU A 156 -0.90 -16.81 -11.35
C LEU A 156 -0.52 -15.33 -11.42
N SER A 157 -0.47 -14.67 -10.27
CA SER A 157 -0.02 -13.29 -10.15
C SER A 157 0.97 -13.15 -9.00
N VAL A 158 1.83 -12.14 -9.08
CA VAL A 158 2.74 -11.79 -7.98
C VAL A 158 2.05 -10.79 -7.08
N ASP A 159 2.25 -10.92 -5.77
CA ASP A 159 1.80 -9.93 -4.79
C ASP A 159 2.76 -8.73 -4.79
N PHE A 160 2.22 -7.55 -5.11
CA PHE A 160 2.92 -6.27 -5.02
C PHE A 160 2.06 -5.33 -4.16
N SER A 161 2.67 -4.38 -3.45
CA SER A 161 1.92 -3.31 -2.80
C SER A 161 1.06 -2.55 -3.82
N THR A 162 -0.05 -1.99 -3.35
CA THR A 162 -0.97 -1.20 -4.18
C THR A 162 -0.27 -0.03 -4.86
N VAL A 163 0.71 0.58 -4.18
CA VAL A 163 1.54 1.66 -4.72
C VAL A 163 2.45 1.16 -5.85
N THR A 164 3.08 -0.02 -5.67
CA THR A 164 3.90 -0.63 -6.73
C THR A 164 3.07 -1.09 -7.92
N LEU A 165 1.83 -1.56 -7.69
CA LEU A 165 0.89 -1.88 -8.77
C LEU A 165 0.46 -0.64 -9.55
N GLN A 166 0.20 0.48 -8.87
CA GLN A 166 -0.15 1.75 -9.53
C GLN A 166 1.02 2.30 -10.36
N ALA A 167 2.24 2.28 -9.83
CA ALA A 167 3.44 2.75 -10.53
C ALA A 167 3.77 1.98 -11.82
N ARG A 168 3.23 0.76 -12.00
CA ARG A 168 3.42 -0.06 -13.21
C ARG A 168 2.27 0.02 -14.21
N ARG A 169 1.15 0.66 -13.83
CA ARG A 169 -0.04 0.82 -14.69
C ARG A 169 -0.03 2.13 -15.48
N GLY A 170 0.76 3.11 -15.04
CA GLY A 170 1.08 4.32 -15.81
C GLY A 170 2.32 4.08 -16.67
#